data_AF-A0A1I0EFT2-F1
#
_entry.id   AF-A0A1I0EFT2-F1
#
_cell.length_a   1.000
_cell.length_b   1.000
_cell.length_c   1.000
_cell.angle_alpha   90.00
_cell.angle_beta   90.00
_cell.angle_gamma   90.00
#
_symmetry.space_group_name_H-M   'P 1'
#
loop_
_entity.id
_entity.type
_entity.pdbx_description
1 polymer ?
#
loop_
_entity_poly.entity_id
_entity_poly.type
_entity_poly.pdbx_seq_one_letter_code
_entity_poly.pdbx_strand_id
1 'polypeptide(L)' 'MELLSVEIKLLLAIHAGQPVVKGEDVHTLRQLIAKGYAVGVDASDGDGDEYIEVRLTPSGREIASDLYTDE' A
#
# COMPACT_ATOMS: atom_id res chain seq x y z
N MET A 1 -10.71 9.45 8.92
CA MET A 1 -10.99 8.54 7.79
C MET A 1 -10.50 7.18 8.24
N GLU A 2 -11.37 6.18 8.38
CA GLU A 2 -10.95 4.87 8.89
C GLU A 2 -10.40 4.00 7.76
N LEU A 3 -9.23 3.38 7.98
CA LEU A 3 -8.66 2.38 7.10
C LEU A 3 -9.22 1.00 7.45
N LEU A 4 -9.51 0.19 6.44
CA LEU A 4 -9.89 -1.21 6.65
C LEU A 4 -8.69 -2.02 7.15
N SER A 5 -8.94 -3.11 7.89
CA SER A 5 -7.87 -3.97 8.40
C SER A 5 -6.95 -4.53 7.31
N VAL A 6 -7.48 -4.77 6.10
CA VAL A 6 -6.69 -5.20 4.94
C VAL A 6 -5.79 -4.08 4.40
N GLU A 7 -6.27 -2.84 4.41
CA GLU A 7 -5.49 -1.67 4.01
C GLU A 7 -4.38 -1.39 5.01
N ILE A 8 -4.66 -1.52 6.31
CA ILE A 8 -3.65 -1.36 7.38
C ILE A 8 -2.54 -2.41 7.22
N LYS A 9 -2.90 -3.69 7.03
CA LYS A 9 -1.92 -4.77 6.84
C LYS A 9 -1.01 -4.51 5.64
N LEU A 10 -1.60 -4.11 4.50
CA LEU A 10 -0.83 -3.85 3.30
C LEU A 10 0.05 -2.59 3.45
N LEU A 11 -0.47 -1.53 4.08
CA LEU A 11 0.27 -0.31 4.38
C LEU A 11 1.49 -0.61 5.26
N LEU A 12 1.33 -1.43 6.31
CA LEU A 12 2.43 -1.87 7.17
C LEU A 12 3.43 -2.77 6.45
N ALA A 13 2.96 -3.66 5.56
CA ALA A 13 3.85 -4.49 4.75
C ALA A 13 4.73 -3.64 3.82
N ILE A 14 4.16 -2.64 3.15
CA ILE A 14 4.91 -1.70 2.31
C ILE A 14 5.86 -0.86 3.18
N HIS A 15 5.43 -0.43 4.37
CA HIS A 15 6.30 0.26 5.33
C HIS A 15 7.51 -0.58 5.74
N ALA A 16 7.32 -1.88 5.95
CA ALA A 16 8.37 -2.85 6.27
C ALA A 16 9.29 -3.16 5.07
N GLY A 17 9.04 -2.57 3.90
CA GLY A 17 9.88 -2.69 2.71
C GLY A 17 9.40 -3.70 1.68
N GLN A 18 8.12 -4.11 1.72
CA GLN A 18 7.54 -4.92 0.65
C GLN A 18 7.51 -4.13 -0.67
N PRO A 19 8.29 -4.53 -1.70
CA PRO A 19 8.46 -3.72 -2.91
C PRO A 19 7.49 -4.10 -4.04
N VAL A 20 6.75 -5.20 -3.89
CA VAL A 20 5.86 -5.77 -4.92
C VAL A 20 4.52 -6.13 -4.28
N VAL A 21 3.43 -5.81 -4.98
CA VAL A 21 2.06 -6.19 -4.62
C VAL A 21 1.40 -6.84 -5.82
N LYS A 22 0.73 -7.98 -5.61
CA LYS A 22 0.13 -8.76 -6.70
C LYS A 22 -1.16 -9.46 -6.28
N GLY A 23 -1.97 -9.86 -7.26
CA GLY A 23 -3.21 -10.59 -7.04
C GLY A 23 -4.24 -9.76 -6.26
N GLU A 24 -4.85 -10.35 -5.23
CA GLU A 24 -5.94 -9.73 -4.46
C GLU A 24 -5.52 -8.42 -3.75
N ASP A 25 -4.25 -8.32 -3.35
CA ASP A 25 -3.71 -7.13 -2.68
C ASP A 25 -3.60 -5.91 -3.61
N VAL A 26 -3.65 -6.10 -4.95
CA VAL A 26 -3.61 -4.98 -5.88
C VAL A 26 -4.85 -4.10 -5.77
N HIS A 27 -6.01 -4.70 -5.50
CA HIS A 27 -7.22 -3.91 -5.26
C HIS A 27 -7.03 -3.00 -4.05
N THR A 28 -6.49 -3.56 -2.96
CA THR A 28 -6.18 -2.83 -1.73
C THR A 28 -5.12 -1.75 -1.97
N LEU A 29 -4.06 -2.04 -2.74
CA LEU A 29 -3.05 -1.05 -3.10
C LEU A 29 -3.65 0.11 -3.89
N ARG A 30 -4.52 -0.17 -4.87
CA ARG A 30 -5.21 0.88 -5.65
C ARG A 30 -6.05 1.78 -4.76
N GLN A 31 -6.70 1.25 -3.73
CA GLN A 31 -7.40 2.06 -2.73
C GLN A 31 -6.44 2.95 -1.93
N LEU A 32 -5.30 2.42 -1.49
CA LEU A 32 -4.26 3.20 -0.81
C LEU A 32 -3.66 4.30 -1.71
N ILE A 33 -3.45 4.01 -3.00
CA ILE A 33 -3.01 4.99 -4.00
C ILE A 33 -4.07 6.07 -4.20
N ALA A 34 -5.34 5.69 -4.37
CA ALA A 34 -6.45 6.64 -4.53
C ALA A 34 -6.64 7.55 -3.30
N LYS A 35 -6.33 7.03 -2.10
CA LYS A 35 -6.30 7.80 -0.84
C LYS A 35 -5.02 8.63 -0.66
N GLY A 36 -4.01 8.47 -1.52
CA GLY A 36 -2.75 9.21 -1.46
C GLY A 36 -1.74 8.68 -0.45
N TYR A 37 -1.88 7.44 0.02
CA TYR A 37 -1.00 6.83 1.02
C TYR A 37 0.13 5.98 0.43
N ALA A 38 -0.06 5.47 -0.80
CA ALA A 38 0.94 4.67 -1.49
C ALA A 38 1.12 5.15 -2.94
N VAL A 39 2.24 4.76 -3.53
CA VAL A 39 2.53 4.86 -4.95
C VAL A 39 3.18 3.55 -5.40
N GLY A 40 3.01 3.19 -6.66
CA GLY A 40 3.66 2.04 -7.27
C GLY A 40 3.63 2.16 -8.79
N VAL A 41 4.47 1.36 -9.45
CA VAL A 41 4.53 1.26 -10.90
C VAL A 41 3.72 0.02 -11.30
N ASP A 42 2.72 0.20 -12.16
CA ASP A 42 1.98 -0.94 -12.71
C ASP A 42 2.93 -1.74 -13.61
N ALA A 43 3.14 -3.02 -13.26
CA ALA A 43 4.09 -3.88 -13.96
C ALA A 43 3.45 -4.60 -15.16
N SER A 44 2.12 -4.56 -15.23
CA SER A 44 1.37 -5.26 -16.27
C SER A 44 1.03 -4.29 -17.40
N ASP A 45 1.39 -4.65 -18.63
CA ASP A 45 0.99 -3.94 -19.87
C ASP A 45 -0.53 -4.15 -20.18
N GLY A 46 -1.35 -4.46 -19.18
CA GLY A 46 -2.70 -5.02 -19.35
C GLY A 46 -3.55 -5.09 -18.06
N ASP A 47 -3.92 -6.30 -17.63
CA ASP A 47 -4.96 -6.56 -16.60
C ASP A 47 -4.66 -5.98 -15.19
N GLY A 48 -3.42 -5.50 -14.97
CA GLY A 48 -3.06 -4.71 -13.80
C GLY A 48 -3.22 -5.48 -12.49
N ASP A 49 -2.69 -6.70 -12.46
CA ASP A 49 -2.68 -7.63 -11.34
C ASP A 49 -1.34 -7.63 -10.57
N GLU A 50 -0.41 -6.74 -10.94
CA GLU A 50 0.88 -6.57 -10.28
C GLU A 50 1.36 -5.10 -10.28
N TYR A 51 1.84 -4.65 -9.12
CA TYR A 51 2.56 -3.39 -8.94
C TYR A 51 3.96 -3.67 -8.41
N ILE A 52 4.96 -3.06 -9.05
CA ILE A 52 6.35 -3.07 -8.63
C ILE A 52 6.75 -1.70 -8.09
N GLU A 53 7.91 -1.64 -7.44
CA GLU A 53 8.47 -0.42 -6.86
C GLU A 53 7.47 0.30 -5.93
N VAL A 54 6.69 -0.47 -5.19
CA VAL A 54 5.65 0.05 -4.30
C VAL A 54 6.29 0.73 -3.11
N ARG A 55 5.88 1.97 -2.83
CA ARG A 55 6.41 2.79 -1.73
C ARG A 55 5.29 3.61 -1.10
N LEU A 56 5.42 3.89 0.19
CA LEU A 56 4.52 4.82 0.87
C LEU A 56 4.83 6.27 0.50
N THR A 57 3.78 7.08 0.44
CA THR A 57 3.92 8.55 0.42
C THR A 57 4.32 9.06 1.81
N PRO A 58 4.70 10.34 1.97
CA PRO A 58 4.91 10.92 3.30
C PRO A 58 3.71 10.70 4.23
N SER A 59 2.48 10.92 3.75
CA SER A 59 1.26 10.70 4.52
C SER A 59 1.03 9.23 4.86
N GLY A 60 1.29 8.31 3.94
CA GLY A 60 1.19 6.88 4.23
C GLY A 60 2.20 6.40 5.27
N ARG A 61 3.42 6.98 5.28
CA ARG A 61 4.44 6.67 6.30
C ARG A 61 4.05 7.17 7.69
N GLU A 62 3.48 8.37 7.78
CA GLU A 62 3.01 8.92 9.04
C GLU A 62 1.95 8.01 9.66
N ILE A 63 0.93 7.64 8.87
CA ILE A 63 -0.11 6.71 9.31
C ILE A 63 0.46 5.34 9.70
N ALA A 64 1.38 4.79 8.90
CA ALA A 64 2.03 3.52 9.21
C ALA A 64 2.83 3.59 10.52
N SER A 65 3.49 4.71 10.80
CA SER A 65 4.27 4.92 12.03
C SER A 65 3.38 5.08 13.25
N ASP A 66 2.26 5.80 13.12
CA ASP A 66 1.26 5.93 14.20
C ASP A 66 0.66 4.57 14.56
N LEU A 67 0.32 3.77 13.53
CA LEU A 67 -0.23 2.42 13.73
C LEU A 67 0.78 1.43 14.32
N TYR A 68 2.07 1.59 14.01
CA TYR A 68 3.15 0.75 14.54
C TYR A 68 3.50 1.08 16.00
N THR A 69 3.16 2.29 16.47
CA THR A 69 3.47 2.75 17.83
C THR A 69 2.39 2.33 18.85
N ASP A 70 1.26 1.75 18.40
CA ASP A 70 0.18 1.26 19.24
C ASP A 70 0.35 -0.22 19.69
N GLU A 71 1.52 -0.83 19.43
CA GLU A 71 1.91 -2.18 19.91
C GLU A 71 2.70 -2.17 21.23
#